data_AF-A0A538GDN8-F1
#
_entry.id   AF-A0A538GDN8-F1
#
_cell.length_a   1.000
_cell.length_b   1.000
_cell.length_c   1.000
_cell.angle_alpha   90.00
_cell.angle_beta   90.00
_cell.angle_gamma   90.00
#
_symmetry.space_group_name_H-M   'P 1'
#
loop_
_entity.id
_entity.type
_entity.pdbx_description
1 polymer ?
#
loop_
_entity_poly.entity_id
_entity_poly.type
_entity_poly.pdbx_seq_one_letter_code
_entity_poly.pdbx_strand_id
1 'polypeptide(L)'
;MLHYARGYVGCLPKGSTASIELARGTSNYHPAVPSAYAAGVRWAHETNKLGRELHRRWLGAHVEAAAADDAEPTWDPGFRDTRQFFHGFRAAVHGHTLYDYGSLDGGIGAVWSARQAWYVAGGLRNTKALPEIYNSAMAEEWAELAKIARGYHRPVHFAGVMTQGTSTCDCGLRPSEAHTALAQALDDQGMDHVLLPLGGTNIVG
;
A
#
# COMPACT_ATOMS: atom_id res chain seq x y z
N MET A 1 -11.20 14.15 0.24
CA MET A 1 -11.28 13.24 -0.93
C MET A 1 -12.05 13.82 -2.12
N LEU A 2 -13.37 14.08 -2.05
CA LEU A 2 -14.10 14.55 -3.25
C LEU A 2 -13.63 15.91 -3.80
N HIS A 3 -13.24 16.84 -2.92
CA HIS A 3 -12.66 18.12 -3.37
C HIS A 3 -11.31 17.94 -4.06
N TYR A 4 -10.45 17.08 -3.51
CA TYR A 4 -9.18 16.72 -4.15
C TYR A 4 -9.42 16.11 -5.53
N ALA A 5 -10.32 15.12 -5.66
CA ALA A 5 -10.66 14.50 -6.93
C ALA A 5 -11.17 15.51 -7.97
N ARG A 6 -12.01 16.47 -7.55
CA ARG A 6 -12.47 17.56 -8.42
C ARG A 6 -11.33 18.47 -8.87
N GLY A 7 -10.43 18.84 -7.95
CA GLY A 7 -9.25 19.63 -8.26
C GLY A 7 -8.36 18.92 -9.28
N TYR A 8 -8.03 17.65 -9.01
CA TYR A 8 -7.26 16.80 -9.93
C TYR A 8 -7.86 16.78 -11.33
N VAL A 9 -9.14 16.42 -11.46
CA VAL A 9 -9.82 16.37 -12.77
C VAL A 9 -9.90 17.74 -13.42
N GLY A 10 -10.14 18.80 -12.65
CA GLY A 10 -10.20 20.18 -13.16
C GLY A 10 -8.87 20.70 -13.71
N CYS A 11 -7.75 20.15 -13.24
CA CYS A 11 -6.40 20.48 -13.74
C CYS A 11 -6.00 19.64 -14.96
N LEU A 12 -6.76 18.61 -15.34
CA LEU A 12 -6.40 17.78 -16.49
C LEU A 12 -6.62 18.55 -17.82
N PRO A 13 -5.68 18.47 -18.77
CA PRO A 13 -5.90 18.95 -20.12
C PRO A 13 -7.11 18.27 -20.76
N LYS A 14 -7.80 18.98 -21.65
CA LYS A 14 -8.92 18.42 -22.41
C LYS A 14 -8.47 17.17 -23.19
N GLY A 15 -9.20 16.07 -23.03
CA GLY A 15 -8.89 14.79 -23.69
C GLY A 15 -7.80 13.96 -22.99
N SER A 16 -7.31 14.39 -21.82
CA SER A 16 -6.40 13.59 -21.01
C SER A 16 -7.00 12.22 -20.68
N THR A 17 -6.17 11.18 -20.72
CA THR A 17 -6.50 9.82 -20.25
C THR A 17 -5.85 9.51 -18.91
N ALA A 18 -5.18 10.49 -18.29
CA ALA A 18 -4.55 10.32 -16.99
C ALA A 18 -5.59 9.98 -15.92
N SER A 19 -5.22 9.08 -15.02
CA SER A 19 -6.05 8.65 -13.90
C SER A 19 -5.20 8.34 -12.67
N ILE A 20 -5.85 8.32 -11.51
CA ILE A 20 -5.25 7.95 -10.22
C ILE A 20 -6.17 7.01 -9.45
N GLU A 21 -5.56 6.16 -8.61
CA GLU A 21 -6.25 5.53 -7.49
C GLU A 21 -6.12 6.46 -6.26
N LEU A 22 -7.25 6.85 -5.67
CA LEU A 22 -7.31 7.72 -4.50
C LEU A 22 -7.61 6.88 -3.25
N ALA A 23 -6.55 6.57 -2.50
CA ALA A 23 -6.63 5.76 -1.29
C ALA A 23 -6.81 6.61 -0.02
N ARG A 24 -7.62 6.10 0.93
CA ARG A 24 -7.58 6.56 2.34
C ARG A 24 -6.82 5.51 3.15
N GLY A 25 -5.93 5.96 4.04
CA GLY A 25 -5.17 5.10 4.95
C GLY A 25 -5.82 4.93 6.32
N THR A 26 -5.55 3.78 6.93
CA THR A 26 -5.67 3.48 8.37
C THR A 26 -4.34 2.91 8.86
N SER A 27 -4.17 2.68 10.16
CA SER A 27 -3.02 1.92 10.67
C SER A 27 -3.45 0.89 11.70
N ASN A 28 -2.59 -0.10 11.90
CA ASN A 28 -2.71 -1.03 13.01
C ASN A 28 -2.01 -0.53 14.29
N TYR A 29 -1.60 0.74 14.36
CA TYR A 29 -1.08 1.39 15.56
C TYR A 29 -2.18 1.53 16.64
N HIS A 30 -2.14 0.67 17.66
CA HIS A 30 -3.06 0.69 18.81
C HIS A 30 -4.56 0.92 18.46
N PRO A 31 -5.17 0.12 17.57
CA PRO A 31 -6.54 0.34 17.15
C PRO A 31 -7.51 0.02 18.29
N ALA A 32 -8.23 1.03 18.77
CA ALA A 32 -9.31 0.85 19.73
C ALA A 32 -10.61 0.45 19.03
N VAL A 33 -10.67 -0.78 18.53
CA VAL A 33 -11.86 -1.34 17.85
C VAL A 33 -12.34 -2.62 18.53
N PRO A 34 -13.67 -2.83 18.66
CA PRO A 34 -14.20 -4.03 19.31
C PRO A 34 -13.99 -5.30 18.48
N SER A 35 -13.75 -5.17 17.17
CA SER A 35 -13.46 -6.28 16.27
C SER A 35 -12.70 -5.78 15.03
N ALA A 36 -11.49 -6.28 14.83
CA ALA A 36 -10.68 -5.96 13.65
C ALA A 36 -11.37 -6.40 12.35
N TYR A 37 -12.03 -7.56 12.34
CA TYR A 37 -12.83 -8.01 11.19
C TYR A 37 -13.97 -7.03 10.85
N ALA A 38 -14.76 -6.61 11.85
CA ALA A 38 -15.83 -5.65 11.63
C ALA A 38 -15.30 -4.28 11.19
N ALA A 39 -14.14 -3.86 11.70
CA ALA A 39 -13.45 -2.66 11.24
C ALA A 39 -13.07 -2.77 9.76
N GLY A 40 -12.52 -3.91 9.32
CA GLY A 40 -12.20 -4.18 7.92
C GLY A 40 -13.43 -4.12 7.00
N VAL A 41 -14.53 -4.76 7.40
CA VAL A 41 -15.82 -4.69 6.67
C VAL A 41 -16.31 -3.24 6.55
N ARG A 42 -16.25 -2.47 7.63
CA ARG A 42 -16.67 -1.07 7.64
C ARG A 42 -15.78 -0.22 6.75
N TRP A 43 -14.48 -0.48 6.74
CA TRP A 43 -13.53 0.21 5.87
C TRP A 43 -13.81 -0.06 4.38
N ALA A 44 -14.10 -1.32 4.02
CA ALA A 44 -14.52 -1.69 2.68
C ALA A 44 -15.82 -0.98 2.25
N HIS A 45 -16.82 -0.88 3.13
CA HIS A 45 -18.05 -0.15 2.83
C HIS A 45 -17.83 1.34 2.58
N GLU A 46 -16.96 1.97 3.37
CA GLU A 46 -16.57 3.36 3.15
C GLU A 46 -15.85 3.52 1.81
N THR A 47 -14.98 2.58 1.42
CA THR A 47 -14.28 2.62 0.12
C THR A 47 -15.24 2.45 -1.05
N ASN A 48 -16.16 1.49 -0.97
CA ASN A 48 -17.22 1.32 -1.98
C ASN A 48 -18.10 2.58 -2.08
N LYS A 49 -18.41 3.23 -0.95
CA LYS A 49 -19.18 4.49 -0.93
C LYS A 49 -18.44 5.61 -1.65
N LEU A 50 -17.13 5.75 -1.44
CA LEU A 50 -16.31 6.71 -2.17
C LEU A 50 -16.35 6.44 -3.68
N GLY A 51 -16.16 5.18 -4.09
CA GLY A 51 -16.22 4.78 -5.50
C GLY A 51 -17.55 5.18 -6.15
N ARG A 52 -18.67 4.88 -5.49
CA ARG A 52 -20.01 5.29 -5.98
C ARG A 52 -20.15 6.81 -6.11
N GLU A 53 -19.66 7.58 -5.13
CA GLU A 53 -19.73 9.04 -5.18
C GLU A 53 -18.85 9.66 -6.27
N LEU A 54 -17.69 9.06 -6.57
CA LEU A 54 -16.84 9.47 -7.69
C LEU A 54 -17.55 9.25 -9.03
N HIS A 55 -18.18 8.08 -9.21
CA HIS A 55 -18.97 7.81 -10.42
C HIS A 55 -20.18 8.73 -10.57
N ARG A 56 -20.97 8.93 -9.51
CA ARG A 56 -22.15 9.82 -9.52
C ARG A 56 -21.82 11.28 -9.88
N ARG A 57 -20.58 11.69 -9.65
CA ARG A 57 -20.09 13.04 -9.92
C ARG A 57 -19.25 13.14 -11.20
N TRP A 58 -19.26 12.09 -12.04
CA TRP A 58 -18.52 12.02 -13.30
C TRP A 58 -16.99 12.13 -13.14
N LEU A 59 -16.47 11.77 -11.96
CA LEU A 59 -15.04 11.75 -11.67
C LEU A 59 -14.43 10.36 -11.89
N GLY A 60 -15.26 9.31 -11.92
CA GLY A 60 -14.83 7.91 -12.00
C GLY A 60 -14.08 7.51 -13.28
N ALA A 61 -14.05 8.37 -14.30
CA ALA A 61 -13.22 8.17 -15.50
C ALA A 61 -11.72 8.46 -15.24
N HIS A 62 -11.42 9.24 -14.20
CA HIS A 62 -10.07 9.70 -13.87
C HIS A 62 -9.64 9.40 -12.44
N VAL A 63 -10.59 9.09 -11.55
CA VAL A 63 -10.31 8.83 -10.14
C VAL A 63 -11.04 7.57 -9.71
N GLU A 64 -10.29 6.54 -9.36
CA GLU A 64 -10.80 5.32 -8.75
C GLU A 64 -10.63 5.36 -7.23
N ALA A 65 -11.58 4.80 -6.48
CA ALA A 65 -11.44 4.67 -5.04
C ALA A 65 -10.54 3.50 -4.67
N ALA A 66 -9.67 3.70 -3.70
CA ALA A 66 -8.89 2.64 -3.06
C ALA A 66 -8.90 2.80 -1.54
N ALA A 67 -8.38 1.79 -0.85
CA ALA A 67 -8.08 1.81 0.56
C ALA A 67 -6.58 1.59 0.78
N ALA A 68 -6.08 1.98 1.94
CA ALA A 68 -4.74 1.69 2.38
C ALA A 68 -4.75 1.37 3.88
N ASP A 69 -3.76 0.62 4.35
CA ASP A 69 -3.49 0.32 5.75
C ASP A 69 -1.97 0.30 5.99
N ASP A 70 -1.53 0.95 7.05
CA ASP A 70 -0.17 0.92 7.58
C ASP A 70 -0.09 -0.30 8.51
N ALA A 71 0.29 -1.44 7.92
CA ALA A 71 0.29 -2.72 8.60
C ALA A 71 1.69 -3.06 9.09
N GLU A 72 2.07 -2.60 10.28
CA GLU A 72 3.41 -2.86 10.83
C GLU A 72 3.40 -4.08 11.76
N PRO A 73 4.40 -4.98 11.66
CA PRO A 73 4.45 -6.18 12.48
C PRO A 73 4.43 -5.97 14.00
N THR A 74 5.11 -4.94 14.49
CA THR A 74 5.30 -4.69 15.93
C THR A 74 3.99 -4.33 16.63
N TRP A 75 3.02 -3.75 15.92
CA TRP A 75 1.71 -3.38 16.49
C TRP A 75 0.71 -4.53 16.54
N ASP A 76 0.93 -5.62 15.79
CA ASP A 76 0.20 -6.88 15.93
C ASP A 76 1.15 -8.08 15.74
N PRO A 77 2.03 -8.38 16.72
CA PRO A 77 3.04 -9.43 16.56
C PRO A 77 2.44 -10.82 16.28
N GLY A 78 1.22 -11.06 16.76
CA GLY A 78 0.48 -12.30 16.53
C GLY A 78 -0.19 -12.39 15.15
N PHE A 79 -0.17 -11.32 14.36
CA PHE A 79 -0.85 -11.19 13.07
C PHE A 79 -2.33 -11.56 13.12
N ARG A 80 -2.96 -11.42 14.28
CA ARG A 80 -4.35 -11.84 14.47
C ARG A 80 -5.28 -10.77 13.94
N ASP A 81 -5.07 -9.53 14.37
CA ASP A 81 -5.98 -8.43 14.11
C ASP A 81 -5.76 -7.88 12.70
N THR A 82 -4.51 -7.79 12.24
CA THR A 82 -4.18 -7.48 10.84
C THR A 82 -4.83 -8.48 9.88
N ARG A 83 -4.69 -9.79 10.14
CA ARG A 83 -5.34 -10.82 9.31
C ARG A 83 -6.86 -10.68 9.31
N GLN A 84 -7.46 -10.44 10.47
CA GLN A 84 -8.91 -10.25 10.59
C GLN A 84 -9.39 -9.01 9.83
N PHE A 85 -8.68 -7.89 9.95
CA PHE A 85 -8.99 -6.66 9.23
C PHE A 85 -8.95 -6.86 7.72
N PHE A 86 -7.85 -7.38 7.19
CA PHE A 86 -7.69 -7.65 5.76
C PHE A 86 -8.74 -8.64 5.25
N HIS A 87 -9.06 -9.68 6.03
CA HIS A 87 -10.12 -10.63 5.68
C HIS A 87 -11.51 -9.97 5.66
N GLY A 88 -11.82 -9.13 6.65
CA GLY A 88 -13.07 -8.36 6.71
C GLY A 88 -13.21 -7.38 5.55
N PHE A 89 -12.13 -6.66 5.23
CA PHE A 89 -12.08 -5.77 4.08
C PHE A 89 -12.40 -6.53 2.79
N ARG A 90 -11.71 -7.64 2.54
CA ARG A 90 -11.90 -8.44 1.32
C ARG A 90 -13.28 -9.06 1.21
N ALA A 91 -13.91 -9.39 2.33
CA ALA A 91 -15.27 -9.93 2.33
C ALA A 91 -16.34 -8.94 1.84
N ALA A 92 -16.08 -7.62 1.91
CA ALA A 92 -17.09 -6.60 1.65
C ALA A 92 -16.74 -5.60 0.53
N VAL A 93 -15.49 -5.56 0.06
CA VAL A 93 -15.04 -4.60 -0.96
C VAL A 93 -15.43 -5.02 -2.38
N HIS A 94 -15.81 -4.06 -3.23
CA HIS A 94 -16.20 -4.32 -4.61
C HIS A 94 -15.07 -3.96 -5.57
N GLY A 95 -14.09 -4.84 -5.72
CA GLY A 95 -13.03 -4.71 -6.72
C GLY A 95 -11.92 -3.70 -6.40
N HIS A 96 -12.08 -2.84 -5.39
CA HIS A 96 -11.07 -1.83 -5.04
C HIS A 96 -9.79 -2.41 -4.41
N THR A 97 -8.68 -1.70 -4.64
CA THR A 97 -7.36 -2.02 -4.09
C THR A 97 -7.29 -1.72 -2.59
N LEU A 98 -6.54 -2.53 -1.84
CA LEU A 98 -6.03 -2.21 -0.51
C LEU A 98 -4.51 -2.17 -0.59
N TYR A 99 -3.96 -0.99 -0.37
CA TYR A 99 -2.51 -0.80 -0.28
C TYR A 99 -2.05 -1.11 1.13
N ASP A 100 -1.01 -1.93 1.27
CA ASP A 100 -0.24 -1.98 2.51
C ASP A 100 0.88 -0.95 2.39
N TYR A 101 0.85 0.08 3.23
CA TYR A 101 1.88 1.12 3.26
C TYR A 101 2.72 1.08 4.52
N GLY A 102 2.76 -0.04 5.23
CA GLY A 102 3.56 -0.20 6.44
C GLY A 102 4.98 -0.70 6.20
N SER A 103 5.59 -1.16 7.28
CA SER A 103 6.96 -1.63 7.37
C SER A 103 7.05 -3.17 7.44
N LEU A 104 8.28 -3.69 7.50
CA LEU A 104 8.55 -5.09 7.87
C LEU A 104 9.22 -5.24 9.25
N ASP A 105 9.37 -4.13 9.99
CA ASP A 105 9.91 -4.06 11.35
C ASP A 105 11.12 -4.96 11.63
N GLY A 106 12.21 -4.74 10.89
CA GLY A 106 13.46 -5.49 11.06
C GLY A 106 13.56 -6.75 10.19
N GLY A 107 12.66 -6.88 9.21
CA GLY A 107 12.77 -7.86 8.15
C GLY A 107 12.03 -9.17 8.37
N ILE A 108 12.19 -10.06 7.40
CA ILE A 108 11.39 -11.27 7.31
C ILE A 108 11.75 -12.25 8.43
N GLY A 109 10.75 -12.59 9.24
CA GLY A 109 10.89 -13.49 10.38
C GLY A 109 11.32 -12.81 11.69
N ALA A 110 11.58 -11.51 11.70
CA ALA A 110 11.86 -10.77 12.94
C ALA A 110 10.63 -10.72 13.86
N VAL A 111 9.47 -10.39 13.29
CA VAL A 111 8.18 -10.39 13.99
C VAL A 111 7.16 -11.23 13.20
N TRP A 112 6.94 -10.90 11.93
CA TRP A 112 6.09 -11.67 11.03
C TRP A 112 6.91 -12.60 10.15
N SER A 113 6.41 -13.82 9.96
CA SER A 113 6.92 -14.74 8.94
C SER A 113 6.71 -14.17 7.52
N ALA A 114 7.48 -14.67 6.56
CA ALA A 114 7.34 -14.32 5.15
C ALA A 114 5.89 -14.47 4.63
N ARG A 115 5.15 -15.48 5.12
CA ARG A 115 3.76 -15.71 4.71
C ARG A 115 2.80 -14.65 5.26
N GLN A 116 3.05 -14.14 6.46
CA GLN A 116 2.24 -13.09 7.08
C GLN A 116 2.50 -11.74 6.40
N ALA A 117 3.77 -11.38 6.20
CA ALA A 117 4.14 -10.19 5.43
C ALA A 117 3.62 -10.25 3.98
N TRP A 118 3.78 -11.39 3.30
CA TRP A 118 3.24 -11.57 1.95
C TRP A 118 1.71 -11.43 1.90
N TYR A 119 0.99 -11.88 2.93
CA TYR A 119 -0.47 -11.82 2.96
C TYR A 119 -0.99 -10.38 2.82
N VAL A 120 -0.33 -9.42 3.48
CA VAL A 120 -0.68 -7.99 3.39
C VAL A 120 -0.06 -7.28 2.19
N ALA A 121 1.05 -7.77 1.65
CA ALA A 121 1.76 -7.15 0.52
C ALA A 121 1.28 -7.58 -0.88
N GLY A 122 0.56 -8.70 -1.00
CA GLY A 122 0.13 -9.22 -2.32
C GLY A 122 -0.56 -10.59 -2.32
N GLY A 123 -0.65 -11.24 -1.16
CA GLY A 123 -1.23 -12.58 -1.02
C GLY A 123 -2.76 -12.62 -1.20
N LEU A 124 -3.43 -11.47 -1.06
CA LEU A 124 -4.85 -11.33 -1.35
C LEU A 124 -5.07 -10.66 -2.71
N ARG A 125 -6.21 -10.96 -3.34
CA ARG A 125 -6.60 -10.31 -4.60
C ARG A 125 -6.81 -8.81 -4.38
N ASN A 126 -6.30 -8.00 -5.31
CA ASN A 126 -6.37 -6.53 -5.29
C ASN A 126 -5.73 -5.95 -4.02
N THR A 127 -4.65 -6.55 -3.57
CA THR A 127 -3.77 -6.02 -2.53
C THR A 127 -2.40 -5.76 -3.16
N LYS A 128 -1.79 -4.61 -2.83
CA LYS A 128 -0.50 -4.17 -3.36
C LYS A 128 0.32 -3.56 -2.22
N ALA A 129 1.64 -3.64 -2.29
CA ALA A 129 2.53 -2.99 -1.33
C ALA A 129 2.88 -1.58 -1.81
N LEU A 130 2.93 -0.61 -0.89
CA LEU A 130 3.46 0.73 -1.04
C LEU A 130 4.42 0.95 0.15
N PRO A 131 5.51 0.19 0.20
CA PRO A 131 6.31 -0.04 1.40
C PRO A 131 6.87 1.25 2.00
N GLU A 132 6.90 1.34 3.34
CA GLU A 132 7.74 2.32 4.02
C GLU A 132 9.21 2.00 3.80
N ILE A 133 9.95 2.97 3.25
CA ILE A 133 11.39 2.85 2.99
C ILE A 133 12.06 4.15 3.42
N TYR A 134 12.44 4.19 4.69
CA TYR A 134 13.13 5.34 5.28
C TYR A 134 14.66 5.27 5.18
N ASN A 135 15.20 4.07 4.93
CA ASN A 135 16.62 3.80 4.74
C ASN A 135 16.81 2.58 3.82
N SER A 136 18.06 2.27 3.45
CA SER A 136 18.37 1.18 2.53
C SER A 136 18.07 -0.21 3.11
N ALA A 137 18.22 -0.41 4.42
CA ALA A 137 17.93 -1.70 5.06
C ALA A 137 16.45 -2.08 4.89
N MET A 138 15.53 -1.12 5.05
CA MET A 138 14.10 -1.36 4.78
C MET A 138 13.85 -1.76 3.31
N ALA A 139 14.61 -1.19 2.37
CA ALA A 139 14.51 -1.57 0.96
C ALA A 139 14.94 -3.04 0.74
N GLU A 140 16.01 -3.47 1.42
CA GLU A 140 16.51 -4.85 1.41
C GLU A 140 15.48 -5.83 2.00
N GLU A 141 14.81 -5.47 3.09
CA GLU A 141 13.75 -6.27 3.72
C GLU A 141 12.59 -6.55 2.73
N TRP A 142 12.13 -5.50 2.02
CA TRP A 142 11.07 -5.63 1.03
C TRP A 142 11.50 -6.43 -0.21
N ALA A 143 12.76 -6.28 -0.64
CA ALA A 143 13.32 -7.09 -1.73
C ALA A 143 13.44 -8.57 -1.34
N GLU A 144 13.82 -8.88 -0.09
CA GLU A 144 13.83 -10.24 0.44
C GLU A 144 12.43 -10.86 0.41
N LEU A 145 11.41 -10.11 0.84
CA LEU A 145 10.02 -10.57 0.75
C LEU A 145 9.62 -10.90 -0.69
N ALA A 146 9.95 -10.02 -1.63
CA ALA A 146 9.63 -10.21 -3.04
C ALA A 146 10.28 -11.48 -3.60
N LYS A 147 11.53 -11.76 -3.24
CA LYS A 147 12.24 -13.00 -3.59
C LYS A 147 11.57 -14.24 -3.01
N ILE A 148 11.25 -14.24 -1.71
CA ILE A 148 10.58 -15.38 -1.07
C ILE A 148 9.20 -15.61 -1.69
N ALA A 149 8.48 -14.54 -2.00
CA ALA A 149 7.15 -14.59 -2.62
C ALA A 149 7.13 -15.21 -4.03
N ARG A 150 8.28 -15.36 -4.71
CA ARG A 150 8.36 -16.16 -5.96
C ARG A 150 7.94 -17.61 -5.76
N GLY A 151 8.15 -18.15 -4.56
CA GLY A 151 7.72 -19.49 -4.18
C GLY A 151 6.23 -19.59 -3.82
N TYR A 152 5.51 -18.47 -3.81
CA TYR A 152 4.09 -18.41 -3.51
C TYR A 152 3.24 -18.25 -4.77
N HIS A 153 1.92 -18.33 -4.60
CA HIS A 153 0.97 -18.31 -5.72
C HIS A 153 0.81 -16.94 -6.39
N ARG A 154 1.30 -15.86 -5.76
CA ARG A 154 1.18 -14.48 -6.25
C ARG A 154 2.46 -13.72 -5.93
N PRO A 155 3.05 -12.98 -6.88
CA PRO A 155 4.17 -12.11 -6.58
C PRO A 155 3.72 -10.92 -5.72
N VAL A 156 4.67 -10.27 -5.05
CA VAL A 156 4.44 -8.94 -4.47
C VAL A 156 4.36 -7.93 -5.61
N HIS A 157 3.37 -7.03 -5.54
CA HIS A 157 3.21 -5.94 -6.50
C HIS A 157 3.47 -4.62 -5.78
N PHE A 158 4.56 -3.94 -6.12
CA PHE A 158 4.84 -2.62 -5.57
C PHE A 158 4.11 -1.55 -6.37
N ALA A 159 3.41 -0.67 -5.66
CA ALA A 159 2.67 0.45 -6.23
C ALA A 159 3.45 1.77 -6.17
N GLY A 160 4.60 1.76 -5.50
CA GLY A 160 5.36 2.95 -5.15
C GLY A 160 6.19 2.69 -3.90
N VAL A 161 6.58 3.75 -3.20
CA VAL A 161 7.28 3.71 -1.92
C VAL A 161 6.75 4.83 -1.03
N MET A 162 6.69 4.63 0.27
CA MET A 162 6.36 5.66 1.25
C MET A 162 7.65 6.07 1.96
N THR A 163 7.79 7.38 2.20
CA THR A 163 8.96 7.89 2.90
C THR A 163 8.66 9.14 3.73
N GLN A 164 9.56 9.45 4.67
CA GLN A 164 9.55 10.62 5.54
C GLN A 164 10.50 11.73 5.08
N GLY A 165 11.43 11.44 4.15
CA GLY A 165 12.37 12.44 3.64
C GLY A 165 11.67 13.49 2.77
N THR A 166 11.87 14.77 3.06
CA THR A 166 11.32 15.90 2.28
C THR A 166 12.44 16.83 1.82
N SER A 167 12.12 17.85 1.01
CA SER A 167 13.10 18.89 0.65
C SER A 167 13.61 19.70 1.84
N THR A 168 12.92 19.63 2.99
CA THR A 168 13.23 20.39 4.20
C THR A 168 13.61 19.51 5.40
N CYS A 169 13.61 18.18 5.27
CA CYS A 169 13.94 17.25 6.34
C CYS A 169 14.73 16.05 5.78
N ASP A 170 15.94 15.85 6.31
CA ASP A 170 16.77 14.67 6.03
C ASP A 170 16.51 13.55 7.06
N CYS A 171 15.27 13.42 7.51
CA CYS A 171 14.83 12.40 8.48
C CYS A 171 14.73 10.99 7.87
N GLY A 172 15.03 10.82 6.58
CA GLY A 172 15.03 9.55 5.86
C GLY A 172 15.31 9.78 4.38
N LEU A 173 15.23 8.71 3.59
CA LEU A 173 15.40 8.79 2.14
C LEU A 173 14.34 9.67 1.51
N ARG A 174 14.68 10.46 0.50
CA ARG A 174 13.68 11.13 -0.34
C ARG A 174 13.02 10.11 -1.27
N PRO A 175 11.83 10.43 -1.82
CA PRO A 175 11.16 9.62 -2.84
C PRO A 175 12.03 8.88 -3.86
N SER A 176 12.90 9.62 -4.57
CA SER A 176 13.75 9.07 -5.62
C SER A 176 14.84 8.16 -5.07
N GLU A 177 15.33 8.45 -3.86
CA GLU A 177 16.37 7.67 -3.19
C GLU A 177 15.79 6.36 -2.66
N ALA A 178 14.61 6.41 -2.02
CA ALA A 178 13.87 5.22 -1.56
C ALA A 178 13.50 4.30 -2.74
N HIS A 179 13.03 4.87 -3.84
CA HIS A 179 12.74 4.13 -5.06
C HIS A 179 14.00 3.47 -5.65
N THR A 180 15.11 4.21 -5.75
CA THR A 180 16.39 3.69 -6.24
C THR A 180 16.91 2.57 -5.34
N ALA A 181 16.84 2.74 -4.01
CA ALA A 181 17.27 1.73 -3.06
C ALA A 181 16.45 0.44 -3.21
N LEU A 182 15.13 0.54 -3.39
CA LEU A 182 14.29 -0.64 -3.63
C LEU A 182 14.62 -1.30 -4.96
N ALA A 183 14.78 -0.53 -6.04
CA ALA A 183 15.15 -1.07 -7.34
C ALA A 183 16.49 -1.82 -7.29
N GLN A 184 17.51 -1.24 -6.66
CA GLN A 184 18.81 -1.86 -6.47
C GLN A 184 18.72 -3.14 -5.64
N ALA A 185 18.01 -3.10 -4.51
CA ALA A 185 17.82 -4.27 -3.66
C ALA A 185 17.06 -5.40 -4.38
N LEU A 186 16.08 -5.06 -5.23
CA LEU A 186 15.39 -6.03 -6.08
C LEU A 186 16.34 -6.64 -7.12
N ASP A 187 17.14 -5.84 -7.81
CA ASP A 187 18.13 -6.29 -8.79
C ASP A 187 19.18 -7.21 -8.14
N ASP A 188 19.69 -6.87 -6.96
CA ASP A 188 20.64 -7.69 -6.19
C ASP A 188 20.06 -9.05 -5.79
N GLN A 189 18.73 -9.13 -5.64
CA GLN A 189 18.00 -10.37 -5.39
C GLN A 189 17.60 -11.11 -6.69
N GLY A 190 17.97 -10.59 -7.87
CA GLY A 190 17.64 -11.16 -9.19
C GLY A 190 16.14 -11.07 -9.52
N MET A 191 15.52 -9.93 -9.20
CA MET A 191 14.08 -9.70 -9.33
C MET A 191 13.70 -8.90 -10.58
N ASP A 192 14.07 -9.38 -11.76
CA ASP A 192 13.93 -8.70 -13.08
C ASP A 192 12.47 -8.43 -13.54
N HIS A 193 11.46 -8.90 -12.79
CA HIS A 193 10.04 -8.88 -13.17
C HIS A 193 9.11 -8.29 -12.12
N VAL A 194 9.67 -7.72 -11.05
CA VAL A 194 8.85 -7.06 -10.04
C VAL A 194 8.36 -5.74 -10.61
N LEU A 195 7.03 -5.57 -10.66
CA LEU A 195 6.43 -4.31 -11.08
C LEU A 195 6.73 -3.26 -10.01
N LEU A 196 7.68 -2.39 -10.30
CA LEU A 196 7.96 -1.14 -9.59
C LEU A 196 7.74 0.02 -10.59
N PRO A 197 6.80 0.96 -10.35
CA PRO A 197 6.55 2.06 -11.28
C PRO A 197 7.80 2.91 -11.54
N LEU A 198 7.97 3.42 -12.77
CA LEU A 198 9.17 4.16 -13.23
C LEU A 198 9.39 5.54 -12.57
N GLY A 199 8.60 5.90 -11.57
CA GLY A 199 8.76 7.11 -10.78
C GLY A 199 8.13 6.93 -9.42
N GLY A 200 8.76 7.51 -8.38
CA GLY A 200 8.28 7.43 -7.00
C GLY A 200 6.84 7.94 -6.89
N THR A 201 5.90 7.01 -6.91
CA THR A 201 4.55 7.26 -6.42
C THR A 201 4.71 7.21 -4.91
N ASN A 202 4.75 8.37 -4.27
CA ASN A 202 4.94 8.45 -2.82
C ASN A 202 3.74 9.07 -2.16
N ILE A 203 3.42 8.49 -1.02
CA ILE A 203 2.72 9.17 0.05
C ILE A 203 3.83 9.78 0.92
N VAL A 204 3.80 11.11 1.09
CA VAL A 204 4.60 11.78 2.11
C VAL A 204 3.68 11.93 3.32
N GLY A 205 4.05 11.30 4.43
CA GLY A 205 3.36 11.40 5.71
C GLY A 205 3.45 12.79 6.35
#